data_AF-A0A662M2F5-F1
#
_entry.id   AF-A0A662M2F5-F1
#
_cell.length_a   1.000
_cell.length_b   1.000
_cell.length_c   1.000
_cell.angle_alpha   90.00
_cell.angle_beta   90.00
_cell.angle_gamma   90.00
#
_symmetry.space_group_name_H-M   'P 1'
#
loop_
_entity.id
_entity.type
_entity.pdbx_description
1 polymer ?
#
loop_
_entity_poly.entity_id
_entity_poly.type
_entity_poly.pdbx_seq_one_letter_code
_entity_poly.pdbx_strand_id
1 'polypeptide(L)'
;MIKKIGKIGSSFIKTASKTQEKQIIENAKKILKNPSIILPECENKNCRKCYFDNIRNKIKKLSKYADDKDKLEKISKKKDLIGAIAGVMTIAHSEKAPYLASVTINGKEIKYALRGKSDKKKLVALQYIDDPTLRLLGVGDIALKKKLHLYSWDKGFICTGREGKPPQAFIDFLAKTIKLKRLDEETFTCPHIDKKVKENPTLNYLRIRWLYSKKSFLICEKCASKNTFLEISKYMIGTNPREIIQINVIPAIIKSCKNKCSKCIKKDLENFETKFLDEYLRGDISDYDLIKKNEKEMIDKIKNMNRKLLIVDGKCFGDNINALIEALQPNEIEKKAIELMLKKLQNPLVVSNTTPNKLLELFWKDHGLSFLEKMLGDKKLANKFFNMRDKPSDIIAMAYDHKKTQDMLSKLPVYKNLSEIAHFVDNVAKSYKTGGLEKALNVLKDKPDDTRAKAIAYAFLLALNKAKDKRWQYSNTEIEFGEFLKEYASKLLNSKPETYHDALQNLISAAGLTETLEKS
;
A
#
# COMPACT_ATOMS: atom_id res chain seq x y z
N MET A 1 -15.92 -4.89 -27.53
CA MET A 1 -15.82 -5.56 -26.21
C MET A 1 -16.02 -7.08 -26.22
N ILE A 2 -16.22 -7.73 -27.39
CA ILE A 2 -16.55 -9.16 -27.53
C ILE A 2 -15.42 -9.96 -28.23
N LYS A 3 -14.16 -9.51 -28.22
CA LYS A 3 -13.07 -10.30 -28.85
C LYS A 3 -12.72 -11.59 -28.08
N LYS A 4 -13.23 -11.80 -26.87
CA LYS A 4 -13.05 -13.03 -26.07
C LYS A 4 -14.37 -13.57 -25.46
N ILE A 5 -15.46 -13.64 -26.21
CA ILE A 5 -16.47 -14.68 -25.88
C ILE A 5 -15.88 -16.01 -26.34
N GLY A 6 -15.05 -16.60 -25.46
CA GLY A 6 -14.54 -17.97 -25.46
C GLY A 6 -13.84 -18.47 -26.75
N LYS A 7 -12.60 -18.97 -26.63
CA LYS A 7 -12.12 -19.98 -27.59
C LYS A 7 -13.13 -21.13 -27.58
N ILE A 8 -13.74 -21.41 -28.72
CA ILE A 8 -14.70 -22.50 -28.90
C ILE A 8 -13.89 -23.78 -29.12
N GLY A 9 -13.91 -24.69 -28.16
CA GLY A 9 -13.38 -26.05 -28.31
C GLY A 9 -14.33 -26.98 -29.08
N SER A 10 -13.85 -28.18 -29.41
CA SER A 10 -14.62 -29.24 -30.06
C SER A 10 -15.84 -29.66 -29.23
N SER A 11 -16.96 -29.97 -29.89
CA SER A 11 -18.19 -30.44 -29.23
C SER A 11 -18.19 -31.96 -29.14
N PHE A 12 -18.23 -32.48 -27.92
CA PHE A 12 -18.50 -33.89 -27.64
C PHE A 12 -19.97 -34.06 -27.25
N ILE A 13 -20.58 -35.19 -27.64
CA ILE A 13 -21.95 -35.56 -27.25
C ILE A 13 -21.88 -36.29 -25.92
N LYS A 14 -22.64 -35.85 -24.92
CA LYS A 14 -22.72 -36.45 -23.58
C LYS A 14 -24.19 -36.63 -23.19
N THR A 15 -24.48 -37.64 -22.39
CA THR A 15 -25.81 -37.83 -21.79
C THR A 15 -26.12 -36.70 -20.80
N ALA A 16 -27.34 -36.16 -20.87
CA ALA A 16 -27.82 -35.13 -19.94
C ALA A 16 -28.01 -35.72 -18.53
N SER A 17 -27.72 -34.94 -17.47
CA SER A 17 -28.28 -35.29 -16.16
C SER A 17 -29.78 -34.96 -16.15
N LYS A 18 -30.57 -35.70 -15.35
CA LYS A 18 -32.03 -35.47 -15.24
C LYS A 18 -32.37 -34.01 -14.89
N THR A 19 -31.58 -33.37 -14.03
CA THR A 19 -31.74 -31.95 -13.67
C THR A 19 -31.46 -31.01 -14.83
N GLN A 20 -30.40 -31.27 -15.61
CA GLN A 20 -30.05 -30.44 -16.77
C GLN A 20 -31.09 -30.57 -17.89
N GLU A 21 -31.55 -31.79 -18.16
CA GLU A 21 -32.60 -32.05 -19.14
C GLU A 21 -33.90 -31.34 -18.76
N LYS A 22 -34.32 -31.46 -17.50
CA LYS A 22 -35.51 -30.77 -16.98
C LYS A 22 -35.41 -29.24 -17.17
N GLN A 23 -34.27 -28.64 -16.82
CA GLN A 23 -34.06 -27.19 -16.99
C GLN A 23 -34.16 -26.75 -18.46
N ILE A 24 -33.57 -27.51 -19.38
CA ILE A 24 -33.61 -27.21 -20.82
C ILE A 24 -35.05 -27.30 -21.33
N ILE A 25 -35.81 -28.33 -20.91
CA ILE A 25 -37.22 -28.49 -21.30
C ILE A 25 -38.09 -27.37 -20.74
N GLU A 26 -37.91 -26.99 -19.47
CA GLU A 26 -38.66 -25.89 -18.85
C GLU A 26 -38.41 -24.56 -19.58
N ASN A 27 -37.15 -24.27 -19.92
CA ASN A 27 -36.82 -23.08 -20.70
C ASN A 27 -37.37 -23.16 -22.12
N ALA A 28 -37.35 -24.34 -22.76
CA ALA A 28 -38.00 -24.54 -24.04
C ALA A 28 -39.50 -24.27 -23.99
N LYS A 29 -40.20 -24.69 -22.92
CA LYS A 29 -41.62 -24.39 -22.69
C LYS A 29 -41.88 -22.87 -22.53
N LYS A 30 -41.00 -22.14 -21.83
CA LYS A 30 -41.06 -20.67 -21.76
C LYS A 30 -40.95 -20.03 -23.15
N ILE A 31 -39.99 -20.50 -23.96
CA ILE A 31 -39.80 -20.03 -25.34
C ILE A 31 -40.99 -20.37 -26.23
N LEU A 32 -41.59 -21.55 -26.08
CA LEU A 32 -42.81 -21.92 -26.81
C LEU A 32 -43.96 -20.96 -26.50
N LYS A 33 -44.17 -20.64 -25.20
CA LYS A 33 -45.24 -19.78 -24.72
C LYS A 33 -45.05 -18.31 -25.12
N ASN A 34 -43.84 -17.79 -25.01
CA ASN A 34 -43.50 -16.44 -25.47
C ASN A 34 -42.08 -16.42 -26.06
N PRO A 35 -41.92 -16.53 -27.39
CA PRO A 35 -40.59 -16.64 -27.97
C PRO A 35 -39.88 -15.28 -28.07
N SER A 36 -40.61 -14.18 -27.85
CA SER A 36 -40.03 -12.83 -27.90
C SER A 36 -39.19 -12.49 -26.67
N ILE A 37 -39.22 -13.31 -25.61
CA ILE A 37 -38.42 -13.10 -24.39
C ILE A 37 -36.91 -13.14 -24.63
N ILE A 38 -36.46 -13.75 -25.73
CA ILE A 38 -35.04 -13.73 -26.14
C ILE A 38 -34.58 -12.36 -26.65
N LEU A 39 -35.52 -11.45 -26.92
CA LEU A 39 -35.20 -10.12 -27.41
C LEU A 39 -35.28 -9.10 -26.26
N PRO A 40 -34.35 -8.13 -26.22
CA PRO A 40 -34.40 -7.08 -25.21
C PRO A 40 -35.59 -6.15 -25.46
N GLU A 41 -36.10 -5.55 -24.38
CA GLU A 41 -36.99 -4.39 -24.45
C GLU A 41 -36.21 -3.15 -24.91
N CYS A 42 -36.82 -2.30 -25.71
CA CYS A 42 -36.16 -1.10 -26.25
C CYS A 42 -36.63 0.13 -25.46
N GLU A 43 -35.76 0.71 -24.63
CA GLU A 43 -36.09 1.89 -23.80
C GLU A 43 -35.86 3.23 -24.50
N ASN A 44 -35.05 3.25 -25.56
CA ASN A 44 -34.65 4.52 -26.17
C ASN A 44 -35.81 5.18 -26.94
N LYS A 45 -36.39 6.22 -26.35
CA LYS A 45 -37.46 7.06 -26.93
C LYS A 45 -37.00 7.81 -28.20
N ASN A 46 -35.69 8.01 -28.40
CA ASN A 46 -35.12 8.67 -29.58
C ASN A 46 -34.92 7.72 -30.77
N CYS A 47 -35.12 6.41 -30.58
CA CYS A 47 -35.12 5.48 -31.70
C CYS A 47 -36.46 5.57 -32.44
N ARG A 48 -36.46 6.13 -33.67
CA ARG A 48 -37.63 6.10 -34.58
C ARG A 48 -38.19 4.68 -34.80
N LYS A 49 -37.34 3.65 -34.71
CA LYS A 49 -37.72 2.23 -34.80
C LYS A 49 -36.72 1.35 -34.04
N CYS A 50 -37.18 0.34 -33.31
CA CYS A 50 -36.29 -0.58 -32.59
C CYS A 50 -35.70 -1.59 -33.58
N TYR A 51 -34.37 -1.81 -33.52
CA TYR A 51 -33.66 -2.72 -34.43
C TYR A 51 -34.14 -4.18 -34.32
N PHE A 52 -34.80 -4.52 -33.22
CA PHE A 52 -35.38 -5.84 -32.98
C PHE A 52 -36.81 -5.99 -33.51
N ASP A 53 -37.48 -4.93 -33.98
CA ASP A 53 -38.88 -5.01 -34.44
C ASP A 53 -39.08 -5.95 -35.62
N ASN A 54 -38.15 -5.94 -36.58
CA ASN A 54 -38.20 -6.85 -37.71
C ASN A 54 -38.07 -8.31 -37.26
N ILE A 55 -37.30 -8.57 -36.20
CA ILE A 55 -37.14 -9.91 -35.63
C ILE A 55 -38.39 -10.29 -34.84
N ARG A 56 -38.96 -9.38 -34.04
CA ARG A 56 -40.25 -9.59 -33.36
C ARG A 56 -41.35 -9.95 -34.35
N ASN A 57 -41.42 -9.30 -35.50
CA ASN A 57 -42.40 -9.62 -36.54
C ASN A 57 -42.19 -11.02 -37.13
N LYS A 58 -40.94 -11.45 -37.33
CA LYS A 58 -40.63 -12.82 -37.75
C LYS A 58 -41.01 -13.85 -36.67
N ILE A 59 -40.77 -13.53 -35.39
CA ILE A 59 -41.18 -14.36 -34.25
C ILE A 59 -42.70 -14.48 -34.19
N LYS A 60 -43.45 -13.37 -34.32
CA LYS A 60 -44.93 -13.38 -34.37
C LYS A 60 -45.46 -14.30 -35.48
N LYS A 61 -44.81 -14.31 -36.65
CA LYS A 61 -45.16 -15.24 -37.74
C LYS A 61 -44.85 -16.69 -37.37
N LEU A 62 -43.72 -16.95 -36.71
CA LEU A 62 -43.35 -18.28 -36.23
C LEU A 62 -44.34 -18.81 -35.19
N SER A 63 -44.78 -17.96 -34.25
CA SER A 63 -45.74 -18.33 -33.19
C SER A 63 -47.07 -18.86 -33.71
N LYS A 64 -47.48 -18.52 -34.95
CA LYS A 64 -48.67 -19.09 -35.61
C LYS A 64 -48.54 -20.59 -35.90
N TYR A 65 -47.33 -21.11 -35.87
CA TYR A 65 -47.00 -22.51 -36.11
C TYR A 65 -46.48 -23.17 -34.83
N ALA A 66 -46.77 -22.60 -33.66
CA ALA A 66 -46.27 -23.10 -32.39
C ALA A 66 -46.66 -24.56 -32.14
N ASP A 67 -47.84 -25.00 -32.59
CA ASP A 67 -48.32 -26.38 -32.40
C ASP A 67 -48.03 -27.32 -33.59
N ASP A 68 -47.49 -26.79 -34.69
CA ASP A 68 -47.19 -27.55 -35.91
C ASP A 68 -45.75 -28.06 -35.89
N LYS A 69 -45.56 -29.27 -35.35
CA LYS A 69 -44.24 -29.91 -35.14
C LYS A 69 -43.45 -30.02 -36.45
N ASP A 70 -44.06 -30.49 -37.54
CA ASP A 70 -43.40 -30.69 -38.82
C ASP A 70 -42.90 -29.38 -39.42
N LYS A 71 -43.69 -28.31 -39.28
CA LYS A 71 -43.30 -26.99 -39.75
C LYS A 71 -42.20 -26.37 -38.90
N LEU A 72 -42.25 -26.55 -37.57
CA LEU A 72 -41.16 -26.14 -36.69
C LEU A 72 -39.86 -26.87 -37.03
N GLU A 73 -39.91 -28.17 -37.30
CA GLU A 73 -38.75 -28.95 -37.75
C GLU A 73 -38.18 -28.41 -39.06
N LYS A 74 -39.02 -28.13 -40.06
CA LYS A 74 -38.58 -27.51 -41.32
C LYS A 74 -37.93 -26.15 -41.09
N ILE A 75 -38.51 -25.30 -40.24
CA ILE A 75 -37.97 -23.97 -39.93
C ILE A 75 -36.64 -24.06 -39.16
N SER A 76 -36.49 -25.06 -38.28
CA SER A 76 -35.27 -25.29 -37.47
C SER A 76 -34.00 -25.53 -38.30
N LYS A 77 -34.16 -25.87 -39.59
CA LYS A 77 -33.04 -26.03 -40.54
C LYS A 77 -32.42 -24.70 -40.96
N LYS A 78 -33.08 -23.55 -40.70
CA LYS A 78 -32.49 -22.22 -40.91
C LYS A 78 -31.36 -21.99 -39.91
N LYS A 79 -30.32 -21.25 -40.32
CA LYS A 79 -29.13 -21.00 -39.48
C LYS A 79 -29.26 -19.77 -38.56
N ASP A 80 -30.36 -19.02 -38.67
CA ASP A 80 -30.58 -17.75 -37.96
C ASP A 80 -31.26 -17.96 -36.59
N LEU A 81 -31.59 -16.85 -35.92
CA LEU A 81 -32.28 -16.88 -34.63
C LEU A 81 -33.68 -17.49 -34.72
N ILE A 82 -34.38 -17.33 -35.85
CA ILE A 82 -35.72 -17.92 -36.06
C ILE A 82 -35.63 -19.44 -36.15
N GLY A 83 -34.62 -19.96 -36.87
CA GLY A 83 -34.32 -21.39 -36.87
C GLY A 83 -34.00 -21.93 -35.47
N ALA A 84 -33.27 -21.15 -34.66
CA ALA A 84 -32.89 -21.55 -33.30
C ALA A 84 -34.13 -21.64 -32.39
N ILE A 85 -35.02 -20.63 -32.46
CA ILE A 85 -36.28 -20.62 -31.71
C ILE A 85 -37.14 -21.82 -32.09
N ALA A 86 -37.32 -22.08 -33.39
CA ALA A 86 -38.09 -23.24 -33.86
C ALA A 86 -37.48 -24.57 -33.38
N GLY A 87 -36.15 -24.71 -33.46
CA GLY A 87 -35.45 -25.89 -32.93
C GLY A 87 -35.68 -26.10 -31.45
N VAL A 88 -35.66 -25.04 -30.64
CA VAL A 88 -35.94 -25.12 -29.20
C VAL A 88 -37.42 -25.44 -28.92
N MET A 89 -38.37 -24.91 -29.70
CA MET A 89 -39.78 -25.27 -29.58
C MET A 89 -40.03 -26.77 -29.81
N THR A 90 -39.30 -27.41 -30.73
CA THR A 90 -39.40 -28.87 -30.91
C THR A 90 -38.97 -29.65 -29.65
N ILE A 91 -38.04 -29.12 -28.86
CA ILE A 91 -37.64 -29.71 -27.57
C ILE A 91 -38.83 -29.71 -26.62
N ALA A 92 -39.52 -28.56 -26.50
CA ALA A 92 -40.70 -28.42 -25.65
C ALA A 92 -41.80 -29.44 -26.01
N HIS A 93 -42.02 -29.67 -27.31
CA HIS A 93 -42.98 -30.64 -27.83
C HIS A 93 -42.60 -32.11 -27.63
N SER A 94 -41.31 -32.41 -27.67
CA SER A 94 -40.79 -33.76 -27.47
C SER A 94 -40.66 -34.14 -26.00
N GLU A 95 -40.62 -33.14 -25.11
CA GLU A 95 -40.32 -33.25 -23.68
C GLU A 95 -39.06 -34.08 -23.38
N LYS A 96 -38.11 -34.12 -24.32
CA LYS A 96 -36.90 -34.95 -24.26
C LYS A 96 -35.69 -34.23 -24.85
N ALA A 97 -34.59 -34.23 -24.10
CA ALA A 97 -33.29 -33.74 -24.55
C ALA A 97 -32.15 -34.64 -24.02
N PRO A 98 -32.14 -35.95 -24.35
CA PRO A 98 -31.25 -36.93 -23.72
C PRO A 98 -29.77 -36.75 -24.08
N TYR A 99 -29.49 -36.18 -25.26
CA TYR A 99 -28.14 -35.98 -25.77
C TYR A 99 -27.82 -34.48 -25.86
N LEU A 100 -26.75 -34.07 -25.16
CA LEU A 100 -26.27 -32.69 -25.15
C LEU A 100 -24.90 -32.60 -25.80
N ALA A 101 -24.72 -31.58 -26.62
CA ALA A 101 -23.41 -31.12 -27.06
C ALA A 101 -22.81 -30.19 -25.99
N SER A 102 -21.50 -30.10 -25.92
CA SER A 102 -20.80 -29.13 -25.09
C SER A 102 -20.18 -27.99 -25.90
N VAL A 103 -20.15 -26.79 -25.32
CA VAL A 103 -19.41 -25.63 -25.83
C VAL A 103 -18.75 -24.88 -24.67
N THR A 104 -17.51 -24.44 -24.84
CA THR A 104 -16.83 -23.63 -23.84
C THR A 104 -17.16 -22.14 -24.01
N ILE A 105 -17.75 -21.54 -22.99
CA ILE A 105 -18.08 -20.10 -22.94
C ILE A 105 -17.43 -19.52 -21.69
N ASN A 106 -16.55 -18.52 -21.86
CA ASN A 106 -15.82 -17.87 -20.78
C ASN A 106 -15.11 -18.85 -19.82
N GLY A 107 -14.50 -19.90 -20.39
CA GLY A 107 -13.79 -20.95 -19.62
C GLY A 107 -14.70 -21.99 -18.96
N LYS A 108 -16.03 -21.86 -19.05
CA LYS A 108 -16.98 -22.84 -18.52
C LYS A 108 -17.52 -23.74 -19.63
N GLU A 109 -17.57 -25.03 -19.40
CA GLU A 109 -18.25 -25.99 -20.28
C GLU A 109 -19.76 -25.84 -20.08
N ILE A 110 -20.47 -25.42 -21.14
CA ILE A 110 -21.92 -25.32 -21.18
C ILE A 110 -22.45 -26.44 -22.07
N LYS A 111 -23.32 -27.28 -21.51
CA LYS A 111 -24.01 -28.35 -22.24
C LYS A 111 -25.31 -27.82 -22.83
N TYR A 112 -25.70 -28.24 -24.02
CA TYR A 112 -26.94 -27.80 -24.65
C TYR A 112 -27.44 -28.85 -25.65
N ALA A 113 -28.75 -28.90 -25.87
CA ALA A 113 -29.36 -29.77 -26.85
C ALA A 113 -29.12 -29.23 -28.26
N LEU A 114 -28.57 -30.08 -29.13
CA LEU A 114 -28.35 -29.72 -30.53
C LEU A 114 -29.61 -30.03 -31.35
N ARG A 115 -30.53 -29.06 -31.46
CA ARG A 115 -31.74 -29.17 -32.30
C ARG A 115 -31.76 -28.09 -33.38
N GLY A 116 -31.84 -28.51 -34.64
CA GLY A 116 -31.76 -27.64 -35.81
C GLY A 116 -30.33 -27.39 -36.31
N LYS A 117 -30.16 -26.39 -37.17
CA LYS A 117 -28.86 -26.05 -37.80
C LYS A 117 -28.33 -24.66 -37.42
N SER A 118 -28.94 -24.00 -36.44
CA SER A 118 -28.54 -22.66 -36.00
C SER A 118 -27.21 -22.64 -35.24
N ASP A 119 -26.61 -21.44 -35.19
CA ASP A 119 -25.38 -21.18 -34.46
C ASP A 119 -25.48 -21.61 -32.98
N LYS A 120 -24.40 -22.23 -32.48
CA LYS A 120 -24.34 -22.80 -31.12
C LYS A 120 -24.65 -21.76 -30.04
N LYS A 121 -24.20 -20.51 -30.22
CA LYS A 121 -24.43 -19.42 -29.24
C LYS A 121 -25.91 -19.08 -29.12
N LYS A 122 -26.66 -19.11 -30.23
CA LYS A 122 -28.10 -18.85 -30.26
C LYS A 122 -28.89 -19.98 -29.60
N LEU A 123 -28.50 -21.24 -29.84
CA LEU A 123 -29.12 -22.39 -29.19
C LEU A 123 -28.89 -22.38 -27.67
N VAL A 124 -27.65 -22.10 -27.23
CA VAL A 124 -27.34 -21.93 -25.80
C VAL A 124 -28.16 -20.80 -25.18
N ALA A 125 -28.22 -19.63 -25.82
CA ALA A 125 -28.95 -18.48 -25.29
C ALA A 125 -30.44 -18.76 -25.03
N LEU A 126 -31.09 -19.52 -25.90
CA LEU A 126 -32.50 -19.89 -25.76
C LEU A 126 -32.73 -20.95 -24.68
N GLN A 127 -31.82 -21.93 -24.56
CA GLN A 127 -31.92 -23.00 -23.57
C GLN A 127 -31.54 -22.54 -22.15
N TYR A 128 -30.79 -21.45 -22.04
CA TYR A 128 -30.38 -20.80 -20.80
C TYR A 128 -30.96 -19.38 -20.70
N ILE A 129 -32.22 -19.19 -21.08
CA ILE A 129 -32.85 -17.87 -21.17
C ILE A 129 -32.90 -17.12 -19.82
N ASP A 130 -32.98 -17.84 -18.71
CA ASP A 130 -32.96 -17.25 -17.36
C ASP A 130 -31.54 -16.82 -16.92
N ASP A 131 -30.48 -17.30 -17.57
CA ASP A 131 -29.13 -16.86 -17.29
C ASP A 131 -28.88 -15.51 -17.98
N PRO A 132 -28.69 -14.42 -17.21
CA PRO A 132 -28.56 -13.09 -17.76
C PRO A 132 -27.30 -12.91 -18.63
N THR A 133 -26.26 -13.72 -18.43
CA THR A 133 -25.02 -13.66 -19.21
C THR A 133 -25.13 -14.47 -20.49
N LEU A 134 -25.73 -15.66 -20.44
CA LEU A 134 -25.84 -16.54 -21.60
C LEU A 134 -26.91 -16.08 -22.60
N ARG A 135 -28.03 -15.50 -22.14
CA ARG A 135 -29.08 -15.04 -23.07
C ARG A 135 -28.62 -13.92 -24.01
N LEU A 136 -27.65 -13.11 -23.59
CA LEU A 136 -27.02 -12.07 -24.42
C LEU A 136 -26.42 -12.63 -25.72
N LEU A 137 -25.97 -13.90 -25.70
CA LEU A 137 -25.38 -14.57 -26.85
C LEU A 137 -26.36 -14.71 -28.03
N GLY A 138 -27.67 -14.73 -27.76
CA GLY A 138 -28.70 -14.91 -28.77
C GLY A 138 -28.79 -13.75 -29.77
N VAL A 139 -28.44 -12.54 -29.31
CA VAL A 139 -28.55 -11.29 -30.07
C VAL A 139 -27.25 -10.49 -30.15
N GLY A 140 -26.16 -11.01 -29.60
CA GLY A 140 -24.91 -10.27 -29.49
C GLY A 140 -24.26 -9.91 -30.82
N ASP A 141 -24.39 -10.76 -31.83
CA ASP A 141 -23.95 -10.47 -33.20
C ASP A 141 -24.72 -9.30 -33.82
N ILE A 142 -26.04 -9.26 -33.61
CA ILE A 142 -26.92 -8.17 -34.07
C ILE A 142 -26.53 -6.87 -33.35
N ALA A 143 -26.38 -6.92 -32.03
CA ALA A 143 -26.02 -5.76 -31.21
C ALA A 143 -24.68 -5.16 -31.65
N LEU A 144 -23.65 -5.98 -31.81
CA LEU A 144 -22.35 -5.52 -32.29
C LEU A 144 -22.41 -4.93 -33.70
N LYS A 145 -23.05 -5.63 -34.65
CA LYS A 145 -23.18 -5.17 -36.04
C LYS A 145 -23.92 -3.83 -36.13
N LYS A 146 -24.90 -3.60 -35.25
CA LYS A 146 -25.70 -2.38 -35.22
C LYS A 146 -25.21 -1.33 -34.23
N LYS A 147 -24.07 -1.58 -33.56
CA LYS A 147 -23.47 -0.72 -32.54
C LYS A 147 -24.46 -0.38 -31.41
N LEU A 148 -25.16 -1.39 -30.90
CA LEU A 148 -26.16 -1.26 -29.84
C LEU A 148 -25.57 -1.58 -28.46
N HIS A 149 -26.17 -0.97 -27.44
CA HIS A 149 -25.90 -1.23 -26.04
C HIS A 149 -27.02 -2.07 -25.44
N LEU A 150 -26.66 -3.24 -24.90
CA LEU A 150 -27.57 -4.15 -24.24
C LEU A 150 -27.15 -4.37 -22.80
N TYR A 151 -28.12 -4.50 -21.90
CA TYR A 151 -27.93 -4.74 -20.47
C TYR A 151 -28.87 -5.84 -20.01
N SER A 152 -28.36 -6.78 -19.24
CA SER A 152 -29.06 -8.02 -18.92
C SER A 152 -28.82 -8.43 -17.47
N TRP A 153 -29.89 -8.53 -16.69
CA TRP A 153 -29.88 -8.93 -15.27
C TRP A 153 -31.06 -9.84 -14.93
N ASP A 154 -31.12 -10.37 -13.71
CA ASP A 154 -32.15 -11.33 -13.27
C ASP A 154 -33.59 -10.92 -13.65
N LYS A 155 -33.94 -9.64 -13.51
CA LYS A 155 -35.30 -9.13 -13.73
C LYS A 155 -35.51 -8.35 -15.03
N GLY A 156 -34.50 -8.19 -15.89
CA GLY A 156 -34.66 -7.36 -17.08
C GLY A 156 -33.59 -7.54 -18.14
N PHE A 157 -33.99 -7.32 -19.38
CA PHE A 157 -33.12 -7.37 -20.56
C PHE A 157 -33.45 -6.20 -21.47
N ILE A 158 -32.57 -5.19 -21.51
CA ILE A 158 -32.86 -3.88 -22.11
C ILE A 158 -31.83 -3.49 -23.15
N CYS A 159 -32.31 -2.85 -24.21
CA CYS A 159 -31.57 -2.19 -25.27
C CYS A 159 -31.76 -0.67 -25.16
N THR A 160 -30.67 0.08 -25.03
CA THR A 160 -30.69 1.55 -24.96
C THR A 160 -30.30 2.20 -26.29
N GLY A 161 -30.30 1.41 -27.37
CA GLY A 161 -29.91 1.89 -28.69
C GLY A 161 -28.41 2.11 -28.79
N ARG A 162 -27.99 3.21 -29.41
CA ARG A 162 -26.57 3.60 -29.56
C ARG A 162 -26.05 4.44 -28.40
N GLU A 163 -26.91 4.77 -27.45
CA GLU A 163 -26.53 5.48 -26.22
C GLU A 163 -26.17 4.45 -25.15
N GLY A 164 -24.95 4.52 -24.63
CA GLY A 164 -24.46 3.66 -23.56
C GLY A 164 -25.01 4.01 -22.18
N LYS A 165 -26.30 4.30 -22.03
CA LYS A 165 -26.91 4.68 -20.75
C LYS A 165 -27.52 3.46 -20.04
N PRO A 166 -26.86 2.83 -19.07
CA PRO A 166 -27.44 1.69 -18.37
C PRO A 166 -28.70 2.07 -17.56
N PRO A 167 -29.71 1.18 -17.48
CA PRO A 167 -30.85 1.36 -16.57
C PRO A 167 -30.41 1.39 -15.10
N GLN A 168 -31.14 2.10 -14.24
CA GLN A 168 -30.83 2.15 -12.80
C GLN A 168 -30.90 0.76 -12.15
N ALA A 169 -31.93 -0.03 -12.48
CA ALA A 169 -32.10 -1.39 -11.97
C ALA A 169 -30.90 -2.31 -12.31
N PHE A 170 -30.26 -2.08 -13.47
CA PHE A 170 -29.04 -2.78 -13.86
C PHE A 170 -27.84 -2.39 -12.97
N ILE A 171 -27.66 -1.10 -12.69
CA ILE A 171 -26.61 -0.63 -11.78
C ILE A 171 -26.81 -1.19 -10.37
N ASP A 172 -28.04 -1.20 -9.86
CA ASP A 172 -28.36 -1.74 -8.54
C ASP A 172 -28.10 -3.25 -8.47
N PHE A 173 -28.45 -3.99 -9.53
CA PHE A 173 -28.13 -5.40 -9.68
C PHE A 173 -26.61 -5.64 -9.64
N LEU A 174 -25.82 -4.85 -10.37
CA LEU A 174 -24.36 -4.98 -10.37
C LEU A 174 -23.77 -4.66 -8.99
N ALA A 175 -24.22 -3.59 -8.35
CA ALA A 175 -23.78 -3.22 -7.00
C ALA A 175 -24.03 -4.36 -6.01
N LYS A 176 -25.22 -4.98 -6.05
CA LYS A 176 -25.54 -6.16 -5.25
C LYS A 176 -24.64 -7.36 -5.58
N THR A 177 -24.42 -7.62 -6.86
CA THR A 177 -23.59 -8.74 -7.35
C THR A 177 -22.14 -8.62 -6.88
N ILE A 178 -21.60 -7.40 -6.88
CA ILE A 178 -20.22 -7.08 -6.47
C ILE A 178 -20.14 -6.80 -4.96
N LYS A 179 -21.27 -6.85 -4.25
CA LYS A 179 -21.39 -6.61 -2.79
C LYS A 179 -20.97 -5.19 -2.38
N LEU A 180 -21.31 -4.19 -3.18
CA LEU A 180 -21.11 -2.77 -2.88
C LEU A 180 -22.33 -2.20 -2.14
N LYS A 181 -22.08 -1.26 -1.23
CA LYS A 181 -23.12 -0.49 -0.53
C LYS A 181 -23.29 0.86 -1.18
N ARG A 182 -24.52 1.38 -1.22
CA ARG A 182 -24.77 2.74 -1.67
C ARG A 182 -24.24 3.73 -0.63
N LEU A 183 -23.37 4.64 -1.05
CA LEU A 183 -22.85 5.72 -0.21
C LEU A 183 -23.67 7.00 -0.37
N ASP A 184 -24.04 7.32 -1.60
CA ASP A 184 -24.87 8.46 -1.96
C ASP A 184 -25.68 8.18 -3.24
N GLU A 185 -26.33 9.19 -3.80
CA GLU A 185 -27.16 8.99 -4.98
C GLU A 185 -26.40 8.42 -6.18
N GLU A 186 -25.15 8.83 -6.37
CA GLU A 186 -24.32 8.48 -7.53
C GLU A 186 -23.29 7.39 -7.23
N THR A 187 -23.02 7.07 -5.96
CA THR A 187 -21.82 6.32 -5.59
C THR A 187 -22.13 5.06 -4.80
N PHE A 188 -21.50 3.96 -5.21
CA PHE A 188 -21.50 2.69 -4.50
C PHE A 188 -20.07 2.32 -4.13
N THR A 189 -19.87 1.82 -2.92
CA THR A 189 -18.54 1.60 -2.36
C THR A 189 -18.43 0.26 -1.65
N CYS A 190 -17.21 -0.27 -1.59
CA CYS A 190 -16.89 -1.31 -0.63
C CYS A 190 -16.98 -0.76 0.81
N PRO A 191 -17.15 -1.61 1.84
CA PRO A 191 -17.34 -1.16 3.23
C PRO A 191 -16.23 -0.27 3.80
N HIS A 192 -15.04 -0.26 3.20
CA HIS A 192 -13.87 0.49 3.67
C HIS A 192 -13.80 1.93 3.15
N ILE A 193 -14.68 2.33 2.22
CA ILE A 193 -14.70 3.68 1.66
C ILE A 193 -15.99 4.36 2.12
N ASP A 194 -15.84 5.25 3.09
CA ASP A 194 -16.89 6.14 3.56
C ASP A 194 -16.83 7.51 2.84
N LYS A 195 -17.68 8.44 3.27
CA LYS A 195 -17.73 9.80 2.72
C LYS A 195 -16.41 10.57 2.91
N LYS A 196 -15.73 10.39 4.05
CA LYS A 196 -14.46 11.04 4.35
C LYS A 196 -13.34 10.54 3.43
N VAL A 197 -13.26 9.24 3.20
CA VAL A 197 -12.29 8.63 2.27
C VAL A 197 -12.56 9.06 0.83
N LYS A 198 -13.84 9.19 0.43
CA LYS A 198 -14.20 9.68 -0.90
C LYS A 198 -13.74 11.14 -1.12
N GLU A 199 -13.95 12.02 -0.13
CA GLU A 199 -13.59 13.45 -0.20
C GLU A 199 -12.07 13.68 -0.02
N ASN A 200 -11.43 12.91 0.85
CA ASN A 200 -10.00 12.94 1.10
C ASN A 200 -9.41 11.52 1.11
N PRO A 201 -8.91 11.02 -0.03
CA PRO A 201 -8.40 9.66 -0.15
C PRO A 201 -7.30 9.33 0.86
N THR A 202 -7.59 8.41 1.79
CA THR A 202 -6.63 7.83 2.74
C THR A 202 -6.27 6.37 2.40
N LEU A 203 -6.98 5.78 1.43
CA LEU A 203 -6.78 4.45 0.86
C LEU A 203 -6.75 4.55 -0.66
N ASN A 204 -5.90 3.77 -1.31
CA ASN A 204 -5.94 3.63 -2.76
C ASN A 204 -7.21 2.90 -3.18
N TYR A 205 -7.89 3.38 -4.23
CA TYR A 205 -9.07 2.71 -4.74
C TYR A 205 -9.23 2.85 -6.26
N LEU A 206 -9.89 1.86 -6.85
CA LEU A 206 -10.36 1.87 -8.21
C LEU A 206 -11.72 2.57 -8.27
N ARG A 207 -11.89 3.50 -9.21
CA ARG A 207 -13.15 4.16 -9.55
C ARG A 207 -13.59 3.73 -10.94
N ILE A 208 -14.74 3.08 -11.04
CA ILE A 208 -15.41 2.74 -12.32
C ILE A 208 -16.65 3.63 -12.41
N ARG A 209 -16.64 4.61 -13.32
CA ARG A 209 -17.71 5.60 -13.49
C ARG A 209 -18.38 5.44 -14.85
N TRP A 210 -19.70 5.30 -14.85
CA TRP A 210 -20.50 5.41 -16.08
C TRP A 210 -20.67 6.88 -16.47
N LEU A 211 -20.27 7.22 -17.70
CA LEU A 211 -20.23 8.60 -18.18
C LEU A 211 -21.62 9.23 -18.28
N TYR A 212 -22.61 8.49 -18.80
CA TYR A 212 -23.97 8.98 -19.02
C TYR A 212 -24.81 9.09 -17.73
N SER A 213 -24.77 8.07 -16.87
CA SER A 213 -25.58 8.03 -15.65
C SER A 213 -24.88 8.69 -14.45
N LYS A 214 -23.59 9.03 -14.60
CA LYS A 214 -22.69 9.54 -13.55
C LYS A 214 -22.48 8.58 -12.36
N LYS A 215 -23.11 7.40 -12.37
CA LYS A 215 -22.96 6.39 -11.33
C LYS A 215 -21.52 5.88 -11.26
N SER A 216 -21.02 5.65 -10.05
CA SER A 216 -19.63 5.29 -9.80
C SER A 216 -19.51 4.16 -8.78
N PHE A 217 -18.66 3.18 -9.07
CA PHE A 217 -18.26 2.13 -8.13
C PHE A 217 -16.85 2.40 -7.63
N LEU A 218 -16.66 2.41 -6.31
CA LEU A 218 -15.36 2.59 -5.66
C LEU A 218 -14.95 1.31 -4.92
N ILE A 219 -13.80 0.75 -5.30
CA ILE A 219 -13.28 -0.51 -4.76
C ILE A 219 -11.87 -0.25 -4.20
N CYS A 220 -11.70 -0.38 -2.88
CA CYS A 220 -10.39 -0.19 -2.27
C CYS A 220 -9.46 -1.38 -2.54
N GLU A 221 -8.17 -1.16 -2.37
CA GLU A 221 -7.13 -2.18 -2.52
C GLU A 221 -7.43 -3.50 -1.79
N LYS A 222 -8.00 -3.46 -0.58
CA LYS A 222 -8.34 -4.67 0.20
C LYS A 222 -9.47 -5.51 -0.40
N CYS A 223 -10.33 -4.90 -1.22
CA CYS A 223 -11.46 -5.56 -1.88
C CYS A 223 -11.18 -5.88 -3.36
N ALA A 224 -9.97 -5.59 -3.84
CA ALA A 224 -9.61 -5.54 -5.24
C ALA A 224 -9.09 -6.90 -5.79
N SER A 225 -9.54 -8.03 -5.23
CA SER A 225 -8.99 -9.36 -5.55
C SER A 225 -9.38 -9.91 -6.92
N LYS A 226 -10.29 -9.26 -7.63
CA LYS A 226 -10.81 -9.69 -8.94
C LYS A 226 -10.64 -8.56 -9.95
N ASN A 227 -11.02 -8.80 -11.20
CA ASN A 227 -11.19 -7.76 -12.21
C ASN A 227 -12.67 -7.36 -12.27
N THR A 228 -13.04 -6.28 -11.58
CA THR A 228 -14.44 -5.86 -11.42
C THR A 228 -15.05 -5.46 -12.76
N PHE A 229 -14.28 -4.85 -13.65
CA PHE A 229 -14.75 -4.50 -14.99
C PHE A 229 -15.18 -5.75 -15.78
N LEU A 230 -14.39 -6.82 -15.74
CA LEU A 230 -14.75 -8.06 -16.41
C LEU A 230 -16.01 -8.69 -15.81
N GLU A 231 -16.16 -8.68 -14.48
CA GLU A 231 -17.39 -9.13 -13.83
C GLU A 231 -18.63 -8.35 -14.31
N ILE A 232 -18.53 -7.02 -14.39
CA ILE A 232 -19.59 -6.16 -14.93
C ILE A 232 -19.88 -6.47 -16.41
N SER A 233 -18.82 -6.61 -17.21
CA SER A 233 -18.93 -6.76 -18.66
C SER A 233 -19.70 -8.01 -19.10
N LYS A 234 -19.77 -9.05 -18.26
CA LYS A 234 -20.54 -10.29 -18.52
C LYS A 234 -22.03 -10.03 -18.73
N TYR A 235 -22.55 -8.94 -18.17
CA TYR A 235 -23.97 -8.60 -18.15
C TYR A 235 -24.36 -7.54 -19.19
N MET A 236 -23.43 -7.13 -20.06
CA MET A 236 -23.69 -6.10 -21.06
C MET A 236 -23.00 -6.34 -22.39
N ILE A 237 -23.55 -5.75 -23.44
CA ILE A 237 -22.92 -5.66 -24.77
C ILE A 237 -22.77 -4.20 -25.14
N GLY A 238 -21.60 -3.84 -25.66
CA GLY A 238 -21.31 -2.51 -26.20
C GLY A 238 -20.14 -2.54 -27.17
N THR A 239 -20.03 -1.51 -28.00
CA THR A 239 -18.96 -1.33 -28.99
C THR A 239 -17.61 -1.15 -28.31
N ASN A 240 -17.51 -0.11 -27.48
CA ASN A 240 -16.28 0.33 -26.83
C ASN A 240 -16.55 0.69 -25.35
N PRO A 241 -15.90 0.03 -24.38
CA PRO A 241 -16.15 0.35 -22.96
C PRO A 241 -15.69 1.74 -22.60
N ARG A 242 -14.64 2.25 -23.25
CA ARG A 242 -14.04 3.56 -22.93
C ARG A 242 -14.97 4.73 -23.27
N GLU A 243 -15.94 4.52 -24.17
CA GLU A 243 -16.97 5.52 -24.53
C GLU A 243 -18.10 5.58 -23.49
N ILE A 244 -18.21 4.58 -22.62
CA ILE A 244 -19.33 4.46 -21.67
C ILE A 244 -18.85 4.55 -20.23
N ILE A 245 -17.66 4.03 -19.96
CA ILE A 245 -17.10 3.83 -18.64
C ILE A 245 -15.71 4.46 -18.58
N GLN A 246 -15.51 5.30 -17.58
CA GLN A 246 -14.21 5.82 -17.19
C GLN A 246 -13.68 5.01 -16.01
N ILE A 247 -12.42 4.58 -16.11
CA ILE A 247 -11.74 3.78 -15.08
C ILE A 247 -10.54 4.56 -14.57
N ASN A 248 -10.57 4.94 -13.29
CA ASN A 248 -9.50 5.69 -12.64
C ASN A 248 -8.94 4.95 -11.44
N VAL A 249 -7.63 4.95 -11.27
CA VAL A 249 -7.01 4.64 -9.97
C VAL A 249 -6.87 5.95 -9.21
N ILE A 250 -7.48 6.04 -8.03
CA ILE A 250 -7.37 7.19 -7.15
C ILE A 250 -6.34 6.86 -6.07
N PRO A 251 -5.18 7.56 -6.05
CA PRO A 251 -4.12 7.29 -5.08
C PRO A 251 -4.39 7.95 -3.73
N ALA A 252 -3.83 7.35 -2.69
CA ALA A 252 -3.74 7.89 -1.34
C ALA A 252 -2.27 8.05 -0.90
N ILE A 253 -1.41 8.47 -1.84
CA ILE A 253 0.00 8.80 -1.57
C ILE A 253 0.11 9.96 -0.57
N ILE A 254 -0.79 10.94 -0.65
CA ILE A 254 -0.87 12.08 0.28
C ILE A 254 -2.21 12.04 0.99
N LYS A 255 -2.20 11.52 2.22
CA LYS A 255 -3.35 11.38 3.11
C LYS A 255 -3.63 12.67 3.89
N SER A 256 -2.57 13.42 4.18
CA SER A 256 -2.67 14.74 4.82
C SER A 256 -1.56 15.66 4.32
N CYS A 257 -1.87 16.95 4.18
CA CYS A 257 -0.91 17.98 3.82
C CYS A 257 -0.79 18.95 4.99
N LYS A 258 0.42 19.14 5.50
CA LYS A 258 0.71 20.05 6.63
C LYS A 258 1.24 21.41 6.18
N ASN A 259 1.50 21.57 4.88
CA ASN A 259 2.11 22.78 4.33
C ASN A 259 1.17 23.49 3.33
N LYS A 260 1.21 24.82 3.31
CA LYS A 260 0.55 25.64 2.29
C LYS A 260 1.46 25.70 1.07
N CYS A 261 1.19 24.87 0.08
CA CYS A 261 1.98 24.81 -1.15
C CYS A 261 1.44 25.84 -2.15
N SER A 262 2.33 26.59 -2.84
CA SER A 262 1.94 27.45 -3.97
C SER A 262 1.30 26.65 -5.11
N LYS A 263 1.80 25.42 -5.38
CA LYS A 263 1.18 24.43 -6.27
C LYS A 263 1.14 23.05 -5.62
N CYS A 264 -0.04 22.68 -5.13
CA CYS A 264 -0.28 21.40 -4.46
C CYS A 264 -0.30 20.23 -5.46
N ILE A 265 0.61 19.27 -5.28
CA ILE A 265 0.72 18.07 -6.11
C ILE A 265 -0.50 17.15 -6.02
N LYS A 266 -1.29 17.28 -4.94
CA LYS A 266 -2.47 16.43 -4.72
C LYS A 266 -3.46 16.49 -5.90
N LYS A 267 -3.68 17.68 -6.46
CA LYS A 267 -4.53 17.86 -7.65
C LYS A 267 -3.95 17.19 -8.89
N ASP A 268 -2.62 17.21 -9.04
CA ASP A 268 -1.93 16.56 -10.16
C ASP A 268 -2.02 15.02 -10.04
N LEU A 269 -2.03 14.50 -8.81
CA LEU A 269 -2.19 13.06 -8.53
C LEU A 269 -3.64 12.58 -8.73
N GLU A 270 -4.64 13.39 -8.34
CA GLU A 270 -6.06 13.07 -8.56
C GLU A 270 -6.43 13.01 -10.05
N ASN A 271 -5.73 13.77 -10.89
CA ASN A 271 -5.91 13.80 -12.35
C ASN A 271 -4.91 12.93 -13.11
N PHE A 272 -4.15 12.09 -12.40
CA PHE A 272 -3.18 11.22 -13.03
C PHE A 272 -3.88 10.21 -13.95
N GLU A 273 -3.40 10.10 -15.18
CA GLU A 273 -3.94 9.18 -16.17
C GLU A 273 -3.64 7.73 -15.76
N THR A 274 -4.68 6.93 -15.62
CA THR A 274 -4.54 5.49 -15.33
C THR A 274 -3.79 4.78 -16.45
N LYS A 275 -2.63 4.20 -16.12
CA LYS A 275 -1.85 3.32 -16.98
C LYS A 275 -2.33 1.87 -16.87
N PHE A 276 -1.87 1.03 -17.80
CA PHE A 276 -2.19 -0.42 -17.86
C PHE A 276 -3.68 -0.75 -18.05
N LEU A 277 -4.47 0.21 -18.54
CA LEU A 277 -5.90 -0.01 -18.78
C LEU A 277 -6.17 -1.09 -19.83
N ASP A 278 -5.34 -1.25 -20.86
CA ASP A 278 -5.57 -2.28 -21.88
C ASP A 278 -5.38 -3.70 -21.32
N GLU A 279 -4.34 -3.94 -20.51
CA GLU A 279 -4.16 -5.20 -19.78
C GLU A 279 -5.37 -5.49 -18.89
N TYR A 280 -5.82 -4.47 -18.15
CA TYR A 280 -6.98 -4.59 -17.27
C TYR A 280 -8.27 -4.89 -18.03
N LEU A 281 -8.56 -4.18 -19.13
CA LEU A 281 -9.76 -4.42 -19.95
C LEU A 281 -9.74 -5.79 -20.65
N ARG A 282 -8.55 -6.38 -20.91
CA ARG A 282 -8.40 -7.74 -21.43
C ARG A 282 -8.55 -8.83 -20.37
N GLY A 283 -8.49 -8.46 -19.09
CA GLY A 283 -8.51 -9.41 -17.97
C GLY A 283 -7.16 -9.97 -17.57
N ASP A 284 -6.07 -9.37 -18.03
CA ASP A 284 -4.72 -9.89 -17.77
C ASP A 284 -4.25 -9.54 -16.34
N ILE A 285 -4.85 -8.52 -15.72
CA ILE A 285 -4.54 -8.04 -14.36
C ILE A 285 -5.81 -7.83 -13.54
N SER A 286 -5.71 -7.99 -12.22
CA SER A 286 -6.79 -7.71 -11.26
C SER A 286 -6.94 -6.21 -10.96
N ASP A 287 -8.00 -5.82 -10.23
CA ASP A 287 -8.16 -4.48 -9.69
C ASP A 287 -6.96 -4.11 -8.79
N TYR A 288 -6.49 -5.06 -7.97
CA TYR A 288 -5.35 -4.87 -7.06
C TYR A 288 -4.08 -4.58 -7.83
N ASP A 289 -3.79 -5.38 -8.86
CA ASP A 289 -2.62 -5.19 -9.71
C ASP A 289 -2.66 -3.85 -10.44
N LEU A 290 -3.83 -3.45 -10.94
CA LEU A 290 -4.01 -2.15 -11.59
C LEU A 290 -3.74 -1.00 -10.61
N ILE A 291 -4.25 -1.10 -9.39
CA ILE A 291 -4.00 -0.11 -8.31
C ILE A 291 -2.50 -0.04 -8.01
N LYS A 292 -1.84 -1.17 -7.78
CA LYS A 292 -0.41 -1.22 -7.39
C LYS A 292 0.53 -0.75 -8.48
N LYS A 293 0.31 -1.17 -9.73
CA LYS A 293 1.11 -0.69 -10.86
C LYS A 293 0.99 0.83 -11.01
N ASN A 294 -0.23 1.38 -10.91
CA ASN A 294 -0.44 2.83 -11.01
C ASN A 294 0.11 3.60 -9.80
N GLU A 295 -0.02 3.07 -8.59
CA GLU A 295 0.60 3.64 -7.39
C GLU A 295 2.12 3.79 -7.57
N LYS A 296 2.78 2.77 -8.12
CA LYS A 296 4.21 2.81 -8.42
C LYS A 296 4.55 3.87 -9.47
N GLU A 297 3.85 3.91 -10.61
CA GLU A 297 4.05 4.93 -11.65
C GLU A 297 3.91 6.36 -11.11
N MET A 298 2.94 6.57 -10.22
CA MET A 298 2.73 7.87 -9.58
C MET A 298 3.88 8.21 -8.63
N ILE A 299 4.34 7.27 -7.79
CA ILE A 299 5.48 7.46 -6.90
C ILE A 299 6.75 7.78 -7.70
N ASP A 300 7.00 7.05 -8.79
CA ASP A 300 8.17 7.26 -9.64
C ASP A 300 8.11 8.63 -10.35
N LYS A 301 6.93 9.04 -10.81
CA LYS A 301 6.73 10.41 -11.33
C LYS A 301 6.98 11.48 -10.28
N ILE A 302 6.59 11.26 -9.03
CA ILE A 302 6.89 12.19 -7.94
C ILE A 302 8.41 12.25 -7.73
N LYS A 303 9.09 11.10 -7.60
CA LYS A 303 10.54 11.03 -7.34
C LYS A 303 11.38 11.72 -8.41
N ASN A 304 10.90 11.77 -9.65
CA ASN A 304 11.58 12.40 -10.79
C ASN A 304 11.26 13.89 -10.96
N MET A 305 10.55 14.54 -10.03
CA MET A 305 10.32 15.98 -10.12
C MET A 305 11.58 16.78 -9.74
N ASN A 306 11.88 17.84 -10.49
CA ASN A 306 12.96 18.78 -10.20
C ASN A 306 12.56 19.82 -9.14
N ARG A 307 12.05 19.36 -7.99
CA ARG A 307 11.78 20.22 -6.83
C ARG A 307 11.83 19.41 -5.55
N LYS A 308 12.20 20.05 -4.45
CA LYS A 308 12.15 19.42 -3.14
C LYS A 308 10.70 19.18 -2.70
N LEU A 309 10.40 17.95 -2.34
CA LEU A 309 9.10 17.56 -1.82
C LEU A 309 9.26 16.40 -0.84
N LEU A 310 8.83 16.61 0.39
CA LEU A 310 8.98 15.67 1.50
C LEU A 310 7.62 15.02 1.78
N ILE A 311 7.50 13.73 1.45
CA ILE A 311 6.33 12.91 1.73
C ILE A 311 6.77 11.71 2.56
N VAL A 312 6.33 11.67 3.82
CA VAL A 312 6.67 10.61 4.77
C VAL A 312 5.39 10.07 5.38
N ASP A 313 5.17 8.76 5.28
CA ASP A 313 4.02 8.05 5.83
C ASP A 313 2.66 8.62 5.36
N GLY A 314 2.62 9.08 4.12
CA GLY A 314 1.46 9.72 3.51
C GLY A 314 1.17 11.13 4.01
N LYS A 315 2.08 11.75 4.79
CA LYS A 315 2.04 13.16 5.17
C LYS A 315 2.95 13.96 4.25
N CYS A 316 2.41 14.99 3.63
CA CYS A 316 3.18 15.93 2.80
C CYS A 316 3.61 17.14 3.62
N PHE A 317 4.92 17.37 3.70
CA PHE A 317 5.56 18.50 4.38
C PHE A 317 6.03 19.59 3.39
N GLY A 318 5.88 19.38 2.08
CA GLY A 318 6.42 20.31 1.09
C GLY A 318 7.95 20.29 1.15
N ASP A 319 8.57 21.46 1.26
CA ASP A 319 10.00 21.66 1.48
C ASP A 319 10.37 21.91 2.95
N ASN A 320 9.39 21.89 3.86
CA ASN A 320 9.58 22.22 5.28
C ASN A 320 10.26 21.06 6.05
N ILE A 321 11.57 21.18 6.20
CA ILE A 321 12.41 20.22 6.94
C ILE A 321 12.03 20.17 8.42
N ASN A 322 11.78 21.32 9.05
CA ASN A 322 11.51 21.41 10.49
C ASN A 322 10.22 20.68 10.86
N ALA A 323 9.16 20.87 10.07
CA ALA A 323 7.89 20.18 10.27
C ALA A 323 8.03 18.65 10.13
N LEU A 324 8.90 18.17 9.24
CA LEU A 324 9.20 16.74 9.13
C LEU A 324 9.97 16.23 10.36
N ILE A 325 10.99 16.96 10.79
CA ILE A 325 11.79 16.61 11.97
C ILE A 325 10.90 16.54 13.23
N GLU A 326 10.04 17.53 13.44
CA GLU A 326 9.09 17.54 14.56
C GLU A 326 8.15 16.33 14.52
N ALA A 327 7.71 15.92 13.32
CA ALA A 327 6.86 14.75 13.16
C ALA A 327 7.59 13.42 13.37
N LEU A 328 8.91 13.37 13.15
CA LEU A 328 9.75 12.18 13.35
C LEU A 328 10.22 12.00 14.81
N GLN A 329 10.24 13.10 15.58
CA GLN A 329 10.73 13.13 16.97
C GLN A 329 12.11 12.47 17.18
N PRO A 330 13.15 12.83 16.40
CA PRO A 330 14.50 12.32 16.60
C PRO A 330 15.11 12.86 17.90
N ASN A 331 16.15 12.18 18.41
CA ASN A 331 16.98 12.76 19.48
C ASN A 331 17.80 13.96 18.95
N GLU A 332 18.41 14.74 19.85
CA GLU A 332 19.13 15.97 19.50
C GLU A 332 20.26 15.79 18.48
N ILE A 333 20.93 14.63 18.48
CA ILE A 333 22.06 14.37 17.58
C ILE A 333 21.55 13.91 16.22
N GLU A 334 20.57 13.00 16.21
CA GLU A 334 19.85 12.56 15.01
C GLU A 334 19.19 13.75 14.29
N LYS A 335 18.61 14.69 15.04
CA LYS A 335 18.03 15.92 14.50
C LYS A 335 19.04 16.69 13.65
N LYS A 336 20.25 16.91 14.16
CA LYS A 336 21.33 17.62 13.44
C LYS A 336 21.77 16.86 12.19
N ALA A 337 21.85 15.53 12.28
CA ALA A 337 22.22 14.68 11.15
C ALA A 337 21.16 14.73 10.03
N ILE A 338 19.90 14.48 10.38
CA ILE A 338 18.76 14.50 9.47
C ILE A 338 18.61 15.88 8.83
N GLU A 339 18.72 16.96 9.61
CA GLU A 339 18.62 18.32 9.08
C GLU A 339 19.68 18.61 8.01
N LEU A 340 20.93 18.20 8.26
CA LEU A 340 22.02 18.40 7.31
C LEU A 340 21.82 17.59 6.03
N MET A 341 21.39 16.33 6.14
CA MET A 341 21.11 15.47 4.99
C MET A 341 19.94 16.02 4.16
N LEU A 342 18.84 16.39 4.81
CA LEU A 342 17.68 16.95 4.14
C LEU A 342 17.98 18.31 3.51
N LYS A 343 18.87 19.15 4.06
CA LYS A 343 19.27 20.42 3.43
C LYS A 343 19.96 20.23 2.08
N LYS A 344 20.74 19.14 1.91
CA LYS A 344 21.40 18.80 0.65
C LYS A 344 20.45 18.20 -0.40
N LEU A 345 19.28 17.74 0.03
CA LEU A 345 18.30 17.10 -0.84
C LEU A 345 17.60 18.12 -1.76
N GLN A 346 17.75 17.94 -3.07
CA GLN A 346 17.08 18.74 -4.10
C GLN A 346 15.85 18.04 -4.70
N ASN A 347 15.83 16.71 -4.68
CA ASN A 347 14.76 15.90 -5.27
C ASN A 347 13.72 15.48 -4.21
N PRO A 348 12.54 14.99 -4.63
CA PRO A 348 11.53 14.50 -3.70
C PRO A 348 11.99 13.28 -2.89
N LEU A 349 11.60 13.27 -1.63
CA LEU A 349 11.66 12.12 -0.74
C LEU A 349 10.25 11.58 -0.55
N VAL A 350 10.01 10.34 -0.96
CA VAL A 350 8.73 9.64 -0.77
C VAL A 350 8.99 8.29 -0.09
N VAL A 351 8.66 8.20 1.20
CA VAL A 351 8.95 7.03 2.04
C VAL A 351 7.78 6.68 2.96
N SER A 352 7.74 5.43 3.43
CA SER A 352 6.65 4.89 4.27
C SER A 352 7.19 4.00 5.39
N ASN A 353 6.48 3.97 6.52
CA ASN A 353 6.87 3.34 7.78
C ASN A 353 8.26 3.78 8.27
N THR A 354 8.50 5.09 8.30
CA THR A 354 9.85 5.67 8.51
C THR A 354 10.11 6.00 9.98
N THR A 355 11.34 5.77 10.44
CA THR A 355 11.88 6.21 11.73
C THR A 355 13.10 7.11 11.49
N PRO A 356 13.59 7.87 12.51
CA PRO A 356 14.83 8.63 12.38
C PRO A 356 15.99 7.81 11.81
N ASN A 357 16.25 6.62 12.36
CA ASN A 357 17.29 5.73 11.87
C ASN A 357 17.07 5.28 10.41
N LYS A 358 15.84 4.90 10.02
CA LYS A 358 15.55 4.51 8.62
C LYS A 358 15.81 5.67 7.66
N LEU A 359 15.52 6.89 8.07
CA LEU A 359 15.81 8.07 7.26
C LEU A 359 17.31 8.29 7.12
N LEU A 360 18.06 8.11 8.20
CA LEU A 360 19.53 8.18 8.18
C LEU A 360 20.12 7.10 7.27
N GLU A 361 19.64 5.85 7.34
CA GLU A 361 20.09 4.75 6.48
C GLU A 361 19.98 5.08 4.98
N LEU A 362 18.89 5.74 4.56
CA LEU A 362 18.69 6.12 3.16
C LEU A 362 19.77 7.06 2.63
N PHE A 363 20.33 7.90 3.48
CA PHE A 363 21.32 8.92 3.11
C PHE A 363 22.72 8.63 3.66
N TRP A 364 22.89 7.55 4.42
CA TRP A 364 24.13 7.27 5.13
C TRP A 364 25.29 7.10 4.18
N LYS A 365 25.10 6.34 3.11
CA LYS A 365 26.14 6.08 2.11
C LYS A 365 26.65 7.38 1.45
N ASP A 366 25.76 8.31 1.16
CA ASP A 366 26.09 9.52 0.40
C ASP A 366 26.50 10.71 1.28
N HIS A 367 26.04 10.74 2.53
CA HIS A 367 26.17 11.92 3.40
C HIS A 367 26.68 11.62 4.81
N GLY A 368 26.71 10.35 5.24
CA GLY A 368 27.12 9.94 6.59
C GLY A 368 28.56 10.32 6.93
N LEU A 369 29.50 10.02 6.04
CA LEU A 369 30.91 10.39 6.23
C LEU A 369 31.10 11.91 6.36
N SER A 370 30.49 12.68 5.45
CA SER A 370 30.57 14.15 5.49
C SER A 370 29.98 14.73 6.78
N PHE A 371 28.92 14.12 7.31
CA PHE A 371 28.37 14.49 8.61
C PHE A 371 29.35 14.19 9.75
N LEU A 372 29.92 12.99 9.79
CA LEU A 372 30.89 12.60 10.83
C LEU A 372 32.16 13.46 10.79
N GLU A 373 32.68 13.77 9.59
CA GLU A 373 33.83 14.67 9.42
C GLU A 373 33.54 16.05 10.01
N LYS A 374 32.37 16.62 9.72
CA LYS A 374 31.96 17.93 10.27
C LYS A 374 31.76 17.88 11.79
N MET A 375 31.23 16.78 12.32
CA MET A 375 30.97 16.62 13.75
C MET A 375 32.25 16.40 14.57
N LEU A 376 33.15 15.56 14.08
CA LEU A 376 34.37 15.16 14.80
C LEU A 376 35.52 16.15 14.59
N GLY A 377 35.59 16.80 13.42
CA GLY A 377 36.74 17.62 13.03
C GLY A 377 37.99 16.80 12.68
N ASP A 378 37.88 15.46 12.65
CA ASP A 378 38.97 14.53 12.34
C ASP A 378 38.52 13.54 11.26
N LYS A 379 39.15 13.65 10.09
CA LYS A 379 38.84 12.83 8.92
C LYS A 379 39.18 11.35 9.12
N LYS A 380 40.27 11.00 9.80
CA LYS A 380 40.66 9.60 10.02
C LYS A 380 39.69 8.95 10.98
N LEU A 381 39.35 9.64 12.06
CA LEU A 381 38.39 9.16 13.04
C LEU A 381 36.98 9.03 12.46
N ALA A 382 36.53 10.00 11.66
CA ALA A 382 35.26 9.93 10.94
C ALA A 382 35.18 8.70 10.03
N ASN A 383 36.25 8.38 9.29
CA ASN A 383 36.31 7.16 8.48
C ASN A 383 36.23 5.88 9.34
N LYS A 384 36.84 5.86 10.52
CA LYS A 384 36.75 4.72 11.43
C LYS A 384 35.30 4.46 11.87
N PHE A 385 34.59 5.50 12.29
CA PHE A 385 33.18 5.40 12.68
C PHE A 385 32.27 5.05 11.50
N PHE A 386 32.48 5.68 10.33
CA PHE A 386 31.66 5.44 9.14
C PHE A 386 31.66 3.98 8.68
N ASN A 387 32.79 3.29 8.83
CA ASN A 387 32.97 1.90 8.42
C ASN A 387 32.50 0.87 9.46
N MET A 388 31.91 1.30 10.59
CA MET A 388 31.30 0.39 11.56
C MET A 388 30.06 -0.29 10.96
N ARG A 389 29.73 -1.48 11.47
CA ARG A 389 28.58 -2.27 10.99
C ARG A 389 27.27 -1.95 11.71
N ASP A 390 27.33 -1.11 12.73
CA ASP A 390 26.19 -0.69 13.53
C ASP A 390 25.25 0.22 12.73
N LYS A 391 24.07 0.51 13.30
CA LYS A 391 23.11 1.37 12.63
C LYS A 391 23.60 2.82 12.63
N PRO A 392 23.23 3.64 11.63
CA PRO A 392 23.61 5.05 11.57
C PRO A 392 23.35 5.83 12.87
N SER A 393 22.19 5.64 13.51
CA SER A 393 21.89 6.28 14.79
C SER A 393 22.90 5.90 15.89
N ASP A 394 23.27 4.63 15.98
CA ASP A 394 24.22 4.12 16.99
C ASP A 394 25.63 4.66 16.70
N ILE A 395 26.06 4.66 15.44
CA ILE A 395 27.35 5.23 15.03
C ILE A 395 27.44 6.71 15.38
N ILE A 396 26.39 7.47 15.07
CA ILE A 396 26.32 8.91 15.37
C ILE A 396 26.39 9.15 16.88
N ALA A 397 25.69 8.35 17.68
CA ALA A 397 25.73 8.45 19.15
C ALA A 397 27.15 8.15 19.69
N MET A 398 27.76 7.04 19.26
CA MET A 398 29.12 6.68 19.67
C MET A 398 30.15 7.74 19.28
N ALA A 399 30.08 8.27 18.07
CA ALA A 399 30.96 9.32 17.59
C ALA A 399 30.76 10.62 18.37
N TYR A 400 29.51 10.96 18.71
CA TYR A 400 29.21 12.13 19.53
C TYR A 400 29.74 12.00 20.96
N ASP A 401 29.55 10.85 21.60
CA ASP A 401 30.08 10.58 22.95
C ASP A 401 31.61 10.60 22.98
N HIS A 402 32.25 10.10 21.92
CA HIS A 402 33.69 10.21 21.75
C HIS A 402 34.12 11.68 21.66
N LYS A 403 33.45 12.49 20.82
CA LYS A 403 33.76 13.93 20.69
C LYS A 403 33.57 14.68 21.99
N LYS A 404 32.48 14.43 22.70
CA LYS A 404 32.19 15.01 24.02
C LYS A 404 33.27 14.66 25.04
N THR A 405 33.73 13.41 25.03
CA THR A 405 34.83 12.96 25.89
C THR A 405 36.13 13.70 25.57
N GLN A 406 36.48 13.81 24.28
CA GLN A 406 37.68 14.54 23.85
C GLN A 406 37.62 16.02 24.20
N ASP A 407 36.49 16.69 23.94
CA ASP A 407 36.33 18.13 24.22
C ASP A 407 36.32 18.44 25.73
N MET A 408 35.93 17.48 26.57
CA MET A 408 36.05 17.57 28.02
C MET A 408 37.50 17.42 28.46
N LEU A 409 38.18 16.39 27.96
CA LEU A 409 39.59 16.14 28.30
C LEU A 409 40.51 17.26 27.82
N SER A 410 40.26 17.86 26.65
CA SER A 410 41.07 18.95 26.11
C SER A 410 41.00 20.23 26.93
N LYS A 411 39.98 20.39 27.78
CA LYS A 411 39.86 21.53 28.70
C LYS A 411 40.58 21.26 30.02
N LEU A 412 40.84 20.00 30.37
CA LEU A 412 41.50 19.64 31.60
C LEU A 412 43.03 19.72 31.43
N PRO A 413 43.77 20.07 32.49
CA PRO A 413 45.22 20.10 32.43
C PRO A 413 45.83 18.73 32.11
N VAL A 414 46.94 18.75 31.38
CA VAL A 414 47.85 17.62 31.16
C VAL A 414 49.09 17.87 32.00
N TYR A 415 49.70 16.83 32.56
CA TYR A 415 50.82 16.93 33.50
C TYR A 415 52.02 16.11 33.00
N LYS A 416 53.25 16.63 33.19
CA LYS A 416 54.47 16.01 32.62
C LYS A 416 54.96 14.81 33.43
N ASN A 417 54.90 14.89 34.76
CA ASN A 417 55.47 13.89 35.66
C ASN A 417 54.55 13.71 36.88
N LEU A 418 53.54 12.86 36.78
CA LEU A 418 52.71 12.49 37.93
C LEU A 418 53.30 11.28 38.63
N SER A 419 53.39 11.30 39.96
CA SER A 419 53.58 10.07 40.74
C SER A 419 52.46 9.06 40.46
N GLU A 420 52.68 7.79 40.79
CA GLU A 420 51.67 6.74 40.62
C GLU A 420 50.34 7.08 41.31
N ILE A 421 50.40 7.65 42.52
CA ILE A 421 49.23 8.05 43.28
C ILE A 421 48.55 9.27 42.63
N ALA A 422 49.30 10.32 42.26
CA ALA A 422 48.70 11.49 41.60
C ALA A 422 48.10 11.15 40.24
N HIS A 423 48.72 10.24 39.48
CA HIS A 423 48.17 9.71 38.24
C HIS A 423 46.87 8.95 38.49
N PHE A 424 46.81 8.11 39.52
CA PHE A 424 45.59 7.42 39.92
C PHE A 424 44.46 8.40 40.25
N VAL A 425 44.74 9.44 41.05
CA VAL A 425 43.76 10.47 41.42
C VAL A 425 43.25 11.24 40.20
N ASP A 426 44.16 11.71 39.34
CA ASP A 426 43.81 12.42 38.10
C ASP A 426 42.97 11.54 37.18
N ASN A 427 43.31 10.24 37.06
CA ASN A 427 42.59 9.29 36.22
C ASN A 427 41.18 9.00 36.74
N VAL A 428 41.00 8.81 38.06
CA VAL A 428 39.66 8.64 38.66
C VAL A 428 38.78 9.86 38.38
N ALA A 429 39.34 11.07 38.58
CA ALA A 429 38.61 12.31 38.39
C ALA A 429 38.25 12.56 36.91
N LYS A 430 39.19 12.36 35.98
CA LYS A 430 38.96 12.45 34.53
C LYS A 430 37.96 11.40 34.05
N SER A 431 38.03 10.17 34.56
CA SER A 431 37.10 9.10 34.23
C SER A 431 35.68 9.40 34.71
N TYR A 432 35.54 9.97 35.91
CA TYR A 432 34.25 10.46 36.40
C TYR A 432 33.69 11.58 35.54
N LYS A 433 34.51 12.58 35.20
CA LYS A 433 34.05 13.71 34.38
C LYS A 433 33.64 13.23 32.98
N THR A 434 34.35 12.29 32.37
CA THR A 434 34.10 11.85 30.99
C THR A 434 33.05 10.76 30.83
N GLY A 435 32.83 9.90 31.83
CA GLY A 435 31.85 8.80 31.73
C GLY A 435 31.10 8.48 33.01
N GLY A 436 31.06 9.43 33.94
CA GLY A 436 30.23 9.35 35.14
C GLY A 436 30.68 8.29 36.14
N LEU A 437 29.71 7.89 36.97
CA LEU A 437 29.94 7.01 38.11
C LEU A 437 30.55 5.66 37.71
N GLU A 438 30.07 5.01 36.64
CA GLU A 438 30.52 3.67 36.27
C GLU A 438 31.99 3.65 35.83
N LYS A 439 32.43 4.60 35.00
CA LYS A 439 33.84 4.67 34.59
C LYS A 439 34.76 4.93 35.78
N ALA A 440 34.36 5.83 36.68
CA ALA A 440 35.13 6.11 37.90
C ALA A 440 35.25 4.87 38.80
N LEU A 441 34.14 4.14 39.02
CA LEU A 441 34.14 2.92 39.82
C LEU A 441 35.02 1.82 39.21
N ASN A 442 35.14 1.74 37.89
CA ASN A 442 36.05 0.80 37.26
C ASN A 442 37.52 1.16 37.52
N VAL A 443 37.91 2.43 37.39
CA VAL A 443 39.29 2.86 37.73
C VAL A 443 39.60 2.61 39.21
N LEU A 444 38.63 2.83 40.11
CA LEU A 444 38.80 2.60 41.55
C LEU A 444 39.04 1.13 41.94
N LYS A 445 38.66 0.16 41.08
CA LYS A 445 38.96 -1.27 41.33
C LYS A 445 40.45 -1.56 41.23
N ASP A 446 41.11 -0.91 40.27
CA ASP A 446 42.53 -1.09 39.95
C ASP A 446 43.42 -0.09 40.71
N LYS A 447 43.04 0.23 41.95
CA LYS A 447 43.82 1.13 42.83
C LYS A 447 45.21 0.53 43.12
N PRO A 448 46.27 1.35 43.20
CA PRO A 448 47.60 0.90 43.62
C PRO A 448 47.55 0.20 44.98
N ASP A 449 48.43 -0.79 45.18
CA ASP A 449 48.57 -1.50 46.45
C ASP A 449 49.41 -0.70 47.45
N ASP A 450 48.93 0.49 47.78
CA ASP A 450 49.54 1.43 48.72
C ASP A 450 48.46 1.94 49.69
N THR A 451 48.79 2.06 50.98
CA THR A 451 47.83 2.45 52.02
C THR A 451 47.21 3.82 51.77
N ARG A 452 47.98 4.80 51.24
CA ARG A 452 47.43 6.12 50.87
C ARG A 452 46.55 6.03 49.64
N ALA A 453 46.96 5.28 48.61
CA ALA A 453 46.14 5.07 47.42
C ALA A 453 44.79 4.40 47.78
N LYS A 454 44.79 3.45 48.71
CA LYS A 454 43.58 2.82 49.27
C LYS A 454 42.69 3.82 50.01
N ALA A 455 43.27 4.64 50.89
CA ALA A 455 42.51 5.69 51.59
C ALA A 455 41.89 6.72 50.62
N ILE A 456 42.64 7.15 49.59
CA ILE A 456 42.12 8.06 48.56
C ILE A 456 41.01 7.39 47.74
N ALA A 457 41.16 6.11 47.37
CA ALA A 457 40.12 5.36 46.69
C ALA A 457 38.83 5.30 47.54
N TYR A 458 38.96 5.09 48.85
CA TYR A 458 37.83 5.13 49.78
C TYR A 458 37.21 6.53 49.89
N ALA A 459 38.02 7.61 49.87
CA ALA A 459 37.54 8.99 49.82
C ALA A 459 36.67 9.28 48.58
N PHE A 460 37.08 8.79 47.41
CA PHE A 460 36.26 8.87 46.19
C PHE A 460 34.98 8.04 46.31
N LEU A 461 35.03 6.83 46.88
CA LEU A 461 33.83 6.03 47.13
C LEU A 461 32.85 6.75 48.07
N LEU A 462 33.34 7.48 49.07
CA LEU A 462 32.51 8.32 49.95
C LEU A 462 31.90 9.49 49.18
N ALA A 463 32.69 10.20 48.38
CA ALA A 463 32.21 11.32 47.56
C ALA A 463 31.15 10.87 46.52
N LEU A 464 31.25 9.63 46.05
CA LEU A 464 30.33 9.03 45.08
C LEU A 464 29.14 8.29 45.71
N ASN A 465 29.00 8.31 47.05
CA ASN A 465 27.98 7.57 47.80
C ASN A 465 27.99 6.04 47.55
N LYS A 466 29.18 5.45 47.35
CA LYS A 466 29.40 4.01 47.13
C LYS A 466 30.28 3.32 48.18
N ALA A 467 30.67 4.04 49.23
CA ALA A 467 31.52 3.50 50.29
C ALA A 467 30.86 2.36 51.09
N LYS A 468 29.54 2.41 51.34
CA LYS A 468 28.83 1.41 52.17
C LYS A 468 29.03 -0.02 51.66
N ASP A 469 28.98 -0.21 50.35
CA ASP A 469 29.08 -1.53 49.71
C ASP A 469 30.51 -2.10 49.67
N LYS A 470 31.50 -1.27 49.98
CA LYS A 470 32.93 -1.55 49.80
C LYS A 470 33.75 -1.36 51.08
N ARG A 471 33.15 -0.90 52.17
CA ARG A 471 33.83 -0.62 53.45
C ARG A 471 34.64 -1.80 53.98
N TRP A 472 34.16 -3.03 53.79
CA TRP A 472 34.84 -4.26 54.22
C TRP A 472 36.19 -4.51 53.53
N GLN A 473 36.48 -3.82 52.42
CA GLN A 473 37.72 -3.99 51.65
C GLN A 473 38.87 -3.10 52.15
N TYR A 474 38.64 -2.29 53.19
CA TYR A 474 39.57 -1.29 53.69
C TYR A 474 39.85 -1.46 55.18
N SER A 475 41.06 -1.14 55.60
CA SER A 475 41.44 -1.12 57.02
C SER A 475 40.87 0.11 57.74
N ASN A 476 40.81 0.08 59.09
CA ASN A 476 40.33 1.23 59.87
C ASN A 476 41.15 2.50 59.58
N THR A 477 42.46 2.37 59.43
CA THR A 477 43.36 3.49 59.10
C THR A 477 43.06 4.08 57.71
N GLU A 478 42.79 3.23 56.72
CA GLU A 478 42.39 3.68 55.38
C GLU A 478 41.02 4.36 55.38
N ILE A 479 40.09 3.86 56.21
CA ILE A 479 38.75 4.41 56.36
C ILE A 479 38.81 5.80 56.97
N GLU A 480 39.48 5.97 58.11
CA GLU A 480 39.61 7.25 58.81
C GLU A 480 40.30 8.30 57.91
N PHE A 481 41.38 7.92 57.24
CA PHE A 481 42.09 8.82 56.34
C PHE A 481 41.27 9.15 55.09
N GLY A 482 40.52 8.18 54.54
CA GLY A 482 39.60 8.42 53.44
C GLY A 482 38.40 9.31 53.81
N GLU A 483 37.89 9.20 55.05
CA GLU A 483 36.85 10.09 55.59
C GLU A 483 37.35 11.54 55.68
N PHE A 484 38.59 11.76 56.10
CA PHE A 484 39.26 13.06 56.05
C PHE A 484 39.41 13.61 54.61
N LEU A 485 39.80 12.75 53.67
CA LEU A 485 40.03 13.14 52.27
C LEU A 485 38.74 13.33 51.44
N LYS A 486 37.58 12.90 51.94
CA LYS A 486 36.29 12.92 51.22
C LYS A 486 35.97 14.28 50.62
N GLU A 487 36.14 15.37 51.38
CA GLU A 487 35.81 16.72 50.92
C GLU A 487 36.75 17.20 49.81
N TYR A 488 38.02 16.78 49.82
CA TYR A 488 38.98 17.05 48.75
C TYR A 488 38.61 16.26 47.49
N ALA A 489 38.28 14.98 47.63
CA ALA A 489 37.80 14.14 46.53
C ALA A 489 36.53 14.72 45.89
N SER A 490 35.55 15.14 46.71
CA SER A 490 34.33 15.79 46.26
C SER A 490 34.61 17.10 45.51
N LYS A 491 35.50 17.96 46.03
CA LYS A 491 35.92 19.20 45.34
C LYS A 491 36.56 18.90 44.00
N LEU A 492 37.42 17.88 43.89
CA LEU A 492 38.04 17.50 42.63
C LEU A 492 37.03 16.96 41.61
N LEU A 493 36.11 16.07 42.03
CA LEU A 493 35.07 15.55 41.14
C LEU A 493 34.17 16.67 40.58
N ASN A 494 33.84 17.66 41.43
CA ASN A 494 32.96 18.77 41.08
C ASN A 494 33.68 20.01 40.51
N SER A 495 35.01 19.98 40.42
CA SER A 495 35.81 21.12 39.91
C SER A 495 35.49 21.48 38.45
N LYS A 496 35.65 22.77 38.13
CA LYS A 496 35.63 23.25 36.74
C LYS A 496 37.05 23.16 36.15
N PRO A 497 37.22 23.19 34.82
CA PRO A 497 38.56 23.12 34.21
C PRO A 497 39.58 24.10 34.79
N GLU A 498 39.13 25.31 35.13
CA GLU A 498 39.98 26.38 35.66
C GLU A 498 40.47 26.09 37.08
N THR A 499 39.64 25.44 37.90
CA THR A 499 39.94 25.10 39.31
C THR A 499 40.42 23.66 39.49
N TYR A 500 40.49 22.89 38.41
CA TYR A 500 40.85 21.47 38.44
C TYR A 500 42.26 21.26 38.99
N HIS A 501 43.20 22.10 38.56
CA HIS A 501 44.60 22.04 38.98
C HIS A 501 44.74 22.18 40.49
N ASP A 502 44.15 23.23 41.05
CA ASP A 502 44.22 23.50 42.48
C ASP A 502 43.49 22.43 43.28
N ALA A 503 42.34 21.94 42.79
CA ALA A 503 41.62 20.85 43.44
C ALA A 503 42.44 19.55 43.47
N LEU A 504 43.18 19.25 42.39
CA LEU A 504 44.06 18.09 42.32
C LEU A 504 45.27 18.26 43.25
N GLN A 505 45.94 19.41 43.21
CA GLN A 505 47.08 19.73 44.09
C GLN A 505 46.68 19.65 45.57
N ASN A 506 45.52 20.20 45.93
CA ASN A 506 45.02 20.19 47.31
C ASN A 506 44.75 18.76 47.79
N LEU A 507 44.17 17.91 46.95
CA LEU A 507 43.88 16.52 47.31
C LEU A 507 45.17 15.73 47.52
N ILE A 508 46.13 15.83 46.60
CA ILE A 508 47.39 15.08 46.74
C ILE A 508 48.22 15.59 47.93
N SER A 509 48.21 16.91 48.18
CA SER A 509 48.91 17.51 49.32
C SER A 509 48.28 17.08 50.65
N ALA A 510 46.94 17.08 50.74
CA ALA A 510 46.21 16.56 51.89
C ALA A 510 46.43 15.05 52.10
N ALA A 511 46.70 14.31 51.02
CA ALA A 511 47.08 12.90 51.07
C ALA A 511 48.55 12.66 51.44
N GLY A 512 49.32 13.73 51.73
CA GLY A 512 50.72 13.64 52.16
C GLY A 512 51.72 13.44 51.03
N LEU A 513 51.37 13.82 49.79
CA LEU A 513 52.34 13.92 48.68
C LEU A 513 52.97 15.31 48.68
N THR A 514 54.29 15.37 48.60
CA THR A 514 55.06 16.63 48.54
C THR A 514 55.33 17.10 47.12
N GLU A 515 54.85 16.37 46.11
CA GLU A 515 55.03 16.74 44.71
C GLU A 515 54.19 17.98 44.35
N THR A 516 54.78 18.85 43.54
CA THR A 516 54.08 20.01 42.97
C THR A 516 53.74 19.70 41.52
N LEU A 517 52.46 19.81 41.16
CA LEU A 517 51.98 19.48 39.83
C LEU A 517 52.42 20.52 38.81
N GLU A 518 53.04 20.06 37.71
CA GLU A 518 53.44 20.93 36.61
C GLU A 518 52.61 20.65 35.36
N LYS A 519 51.90 21.67 34.87
CA LYS A 519 51.13 21.60 33.63
C LYS A 519 52.07 21.40 32.43
N SER A 520 51.65 20.56 31.48
CA SER A 520 52.39 20.26 30.25
C SER A 520 52.40 21.39 29.26
#